data_AF-A0A8W8IKD7-F1
#
_entry.id   AF-A0A8W8IKD7-F1
#
_cell.length_a   1.000
_cell.length_b   1.000
_cell.length_c   1.000
_cell.angle_alpha   90.00
_cell.angle_beta   90.00
_cell.angle_gamma   90.00
#
_symmetry.space_group_name_H-M   'P 1'
#
loop_
_entity.id
_entity.type
_entity.pdbx_description
1 polymer ?
#
loop_
_entity_poly.entity_id
_entity_poly.type
_entity_poly.pdbx_seq_one_letter_code
_entity_poly.pdbx_strand_id
1 'polypeptide(L)'
;MDPDSTQYYIDKLLAVEGLQTDVTNLKEGFEELQTDVTNLKENVEEMKKANEKSSSQESLIEKAIFDQWKQDDIDFISTKACKGVEKNIKSRNLVIVAGHSGSGKSSIVQHIALQYREQGWTVRRIKKLVTISEKTNTITIGKQVQNEEIKLYNFY
;
A
#
# COMPACT_ATOMS: atom_id res chain seq x y z
N MET A 1 -64.01 -19.23 44.12
CA MET A 1 -62.92 -19.05 43.15
C MET A 1 -61.64 -19.22 43.91
N ASP A 2 -60.81 -20.20 43.53
CA ASP A 2 -59.51 -20.46 44.15
C ASP A 2 -58.53 -19.32 43.78
N PRO A 3 -58.00 -18.56 44.75
CA PRO A 3 -57.04 -17.48 44.49
C PRO A 3 -55.83 -17.92 43.66
N ASP A 4 -55.36 -19.15 43.84
CA ASP A 4 -54.19 -19.70 43.14
C ASP A 4 -54.45 -19.85 41.64
N SER A 5 -55.69 -20.16 41.26
CA SER A 5 -56.08 -20.25 39.84
C SER A 5 -56.03 -18.89 39.15
N THR A 6 -56.29 -17.79 39.86
CA THR A 6 -56.28 -16.43 39.29
C THR A 6 -54.85 -15.92 39.14
N GLN A 7 -53.99 -16.16 40.15
CA GLN A 7 -52.59 -15.72 40.13
C GLN A 7 -51.80 -16.34 38.97
N TYR A 8 -52.06 -17.62 38.65
CA TYR A 8 -51.45 -18.30 37.52
C TYR A 8 -51.68 -17.59 36.16
N TYR A 9 -52.90 -17.10 35.92
CA TYR A 9 -53.19 -16.37 34.68
C TYR A 9 -52.55 -14.98 34.65
N ILE A 10 -52.44 -14.32 35.81
CA ILE A 10 -51.76 -13.01 35.94
C ILE A 10 -50.27 -13.16 35.62
N ASP A 11 -49.59 -14.14 36.20
CA ASP A 11 -48.16 -14.36 35.97
C ASP A 11 -47.86 -14.67 34.49
N LYS A 12 -48.75 -15.44 33.85
CA LYS A 12 -48.65 -15.74 32.41
C LYS A 12 -48.85 -14.50 31.54
N LEU A 13 -49.76 -13.60 31.90
CA LEU A 13 -49.96 -12.33 31.21
C LEU A 13 -48.73 -11.42 31.34
N LEU A 14 -48.19 -11.28 32.55
CA LEU A 14 -46.98 -10.49 32.80
C LEU A 14 -45.77 -11.01 32.00
N ALA A 15 -45.59 -12.33 31.90
CA ALA A 15 -44.54 -12.92 31.09
C ALA A 15 -44.70 -12.63 29.58
N VAL A 16 -45.95 -12.60 29.08
CA VAL A 16 -46.24 -12.24 27.69
C VAL A 16 -45.95 -10.77 27.43
N GLU A 17 -46.30 -9.88 28.36
CA GLU A 17 -45.96 -8.45 28.26
C GLU A 17 -44.44 -8.25 28.22
N GLY A 18 -43.68 -8.93 29.09
CA GLY A 18 -42.22 -8.89 29.07
C GLY A 18 -41.62 -9.34 27.74
N LEU A 19 -42.10 -10.44 27.17
CA LEU A 19 -41.69 -10.90 25.84
C LEU A 19 -42.03 -9.89 24.73
N GLN A 20 -43.17 -9.19 24.82
CA GLN A 20 -43.52 -8.15 23.86
C GLN A 20 -42.56 -6.96 23.94
N THR A 21 -42.15 -6.56 25.14
CA THR A 21 -41.14 -5.52 25.33
C THR A 21 -39.80 -5.94 24.74
N ASP A 22 -39.32 -7.15 25.01
CA ASP A 22 -38.07 -7.67 24.45
C ASP A 22 -38.09 -7.71 22.92
N VAL A 23 -39.20 -8.19 22.33
CA VAL A 23 -39.37 -8.22 20.87
C VAL A 23 -39.37 -6.81 20.27
N THR A 24 -39.91 -5.83 20.99
CA THR A 24 -39.93 -4.44 20.52
C THR A 24 -38.51 -3.86 20.52
N ASN A 25 -37.77 -4.03 21.62
CA ASN A 25 -36.37 -3.59 21.73
C ASN A 25 -35.47 -4.25 20.68
N LEU A 26 -35.67 -5.55 20.39
CA LEU A 26 -34.92 -6.25 19.35
C LEU A 26 -35.21 -5.73 17.94
N LYS A 27 -36.45 -5.31 17.66
CA LYS A 27 -36.80 -4.69 16.38
C LYS A 27 -36.12 -3.34 16.22
N GLU A 28 -36.15 -2.50 17.26
CA GLU A 28 -35.48 -1.20 17.26
C GLU A 28 -33.97 -1.37 17.03
N GLY A 29 -33.32 -2.28 17.77
CA GLY A 29 -31.89 -2.57 17.57
C GLY A 29 -31.56 -3.13 16.19
N PHE A 30 -32.48 -3.88 15.56
CA PHE A 30 -32.31 -4.35 14.18
C PHE A 30 -32.41 -3.21 13.16
N GLU A 31 -33.31 -2.25 13.35
CA GLU A 31 -33.45 -1.06 12.50
C GLU A 31 -32.21 -0.15 12.58
N GLU A 32 -31.65 0.04 13.78
CA GLU A 32 -30.39 0.75 13.98
C GLU A 32 -29.24 0.04 13.24
N LEU A 33 -29.14 -1.29 13.39
CA LEU A 33 -28.12 -2.08 12.70
C LEU A 33 -28.26 -2.00 11.17
N GLN A 34 -29.49 -2.00 10.64
CA GLN A 34 -29.73 -1.83 9.21
C GLN A 34 -29.23 -0.47 8.70
N THR A 35 -29.45 0.58 9.50
CA THR A 35 -28.94 1.92 9.22
C THR A 35 -27.41 1.93 9.17
N ASP A 36 -26.76 1.37 10.20
CA ASP A 36 -25.30 1.28 10.28
C ASP A 36 -24.69 0.50 9.10
N VAL A 37 -25.30 -0.63 8.73
CA VAL A 37 -24.85 -1.43 7.59
C VAL A 37 -24.98 -0.66 6.28
N THR A 38 -25.99 0.18 6.14
CA THR A 38 -26.18 1.02 4.94
C THR A 38 -25.10 2.10 4.86
N ASN A 39 -24.84 2.80 5.95
CA ASN A 39 -23.78 3.81 6.02
C ASN A 39 -22.38 3.20 5.77
N LEU A 40 -22.11 2.01 6.32
CA LEU A 40 -20.85 1.31 6.09
C LEU A 40 -20.64 0.94 4.62
N LYS A 41 -21.70 0.52 3.91
CA LYS A 41 -21.62 0.24 2.46
C LYS A 41 -21.26 1.49 1.67
N GLU A 42 -21.86 2.62 1.98
CA GLU A 42 -21.55 3.90 1.33
C GLU A 42 -20.09 4.31 1.56
N ASN A 43 -19.62 4.26 2.81
CA ASN A 43 -18.24 4.56 3.16
C ASN A 43 -17.24 3.65 2.41
N VAL A 44 -17.55 2.36 2.27
CA VAL A 44 -16.70 1.41 1.53
C VAL A 44 -16.61 1.78 0.05
N GLU A 45 -17.72 2.19 -0.58
CA GLU A 45 -17.71 2.63 -1.98
C GLU A 45 -16.93 3.94 -2.19
N GLU A 46 -17.01 4.88 -1.25
CA GLU A 46 -16.21 6.10 -1.30
C GLU A 46 -14.70 5.81 -1.16
N MET A 47 -14.33 4.91 -0.24
CA MET A 47 -12.94 4.49 -0.07
C MET A 47 -12.38 3.83 -1.33
N LYS A 48 -13.17 3.01 -2.05
CA LYS A 48 -12.74 2.42 -3.33
C LYS A 48 -12.43 3.50 -4.37
N LYS A 49 -13.33 4.47 -4.55
CA LYS A 49 -13.14 5.58 -5.50
C LYS A 49 -11.91 6.43 -5.15
N ALA A 50 -11.70 6.74 -3.88
CA ALA A 50 -10.54 7.49 -3.42
C ALA A 50 -9.23 6.73 -3.69
N ASN A 51 -9.22 5.41 -3.48
CA ASN A 51 -8.06 4.54 -3.72
C ASN A 51 -7.74 4.38 -5.21
N GLU A 52 -8.75 4.30 -6.08
CA GLU A 52 -8.55 4.31 -7.53
C GLU A 52 -7.94 5.63 -8.00
N LYS A 53 -8.43 6.76 -7.47
CA LYS A 53 -7.90 8.08 -7.78
C LYS A 53 -6.44 8.24 -7.32
N SER A 54 -6.09 7.83 -6.10
CA SER A 54 -4.71 7.91 -5.62
C SER A 54 -3.78 7.03 -6.44
N SER A 55 -4.18 5.79 -6.75
CA SER A 55 -3.45 4.88 -7.63
C SER A 55 -3.20 5.48 -9.03
N SER A 56 -4.21 6.15 -9.61
CA SER A 56 -4.07 6.84 -10.89
C SER A 56 -3.05 8.00 -10.83
N GLN A 57 -3.08 8.81 -9.77
CA GLN A 57 -2.13 9.92 -9.59
C GLN A 57 -0.70 9.43 -9.34
N GLU A 58 -0.54 8.37 -8.55
CA GLU A 58 0.75 7.70 -8.35
C GLU A 58 1.31 7.22 -9.68
N SER A 59 0.49 6.62 -10.55
CA SER A 59 0.92 6.18 -11.88
C SER A 59 1.40 7.32 -12.78
N LEU A 60 0.77 8.51 -12.70
CA LEU A 60 1.18 9.70 -13.46
C LEU A 60 2.51 10.27 -12.97
N ILE A 61 2.70 10.35 -11.65
CA ILE A 61 3.95 10.81 -11.03
C ILE A 61 5.08 9.84 -11.35
N GLU A 62 4.82 8.53 -11.29
CA GLU A 62 5.81 7.53 -11.68
C GLU A 62 6.21 7.70 -13.15
N LYS A 63 5.23 7.78 -14.05
CA LYS A 63 5.48 7.97 -15.48
C LYS A 63 6.32 9.22 -15.75
N ALA A 64 5.92 10.37 -15.20
CA ALA A 64 6.65 11.62 -15.37
C ALA A 64 8.12 11.51 -14.95
N ILE A 65 8.41 10.80 -13.86
CA ILE A 65 9.78 10.66 -13.39
C ILE A 65 10.58 9.68 -14.26
N PHE A 66 9.99 8.61 -14.75
CA PHE A 66 10.67 7.74 -15.70
C PHE A 66 10.90 8.43 -17.05
N ASP A 67 10.00 9.32 -17.47
CA ASP A 67 10.21 10.15 -18.66
C ASP A 67 11.36 11.12 -18.46
N GLN A 68 11.49 11.73 -17.27
CA GLN A 68 12.67 12.53 -16.92
C GLN A 68 13.95 11.68 -16.95
N TRP A 69 13.93 10.48 -16.37
CA TRP A 69 15.11 9.61 -16.39
C TRP A 69 15.54 9.28 -17.82
N LYS A 70 14.59 9.01 -18.71
CA LYS A 70 14.90 8.76 -20.12
C LYS A 70 15.54 9.97 -20.79
N GLN A 71 15.07 11.19 -20.49
CA GLN A 71 15.67 12.41 -21.01
C GLN A 71 17.10 12.59 -20.48
N ASP A 72 17.30 12.41 -19.18
CA ASP A 72 18.61 12.51 -18.54
C ASP A 72 19.59 11.42 -19.05
N ASP A 73 19.07 10.27 -19.48
CA ASP A 73 19.87 9.14 -19.97
C ASP A 73 20.38 9.30 -21.41
N ILE A 74 19.81 10.22 -22.20
CA ILE A 74 20.24 10.49 -23.58
C ILE A 74 21.72 10.85 -23.64
N ASP A 75 22.17 11.68 -22.69
CA ASP A 75 23.55 12.15 -22.60
C ASP A 75 24.40 11.30 -21.64
N PHE A 76 23.90 10.13 -21.21
CA PHE A 76 24.62 9.27 -20.26
C PHE A 76 25.84 8.62 -20.89
N ILE A 77 27.00 8.78 -20.24
CA ILE A 77 28.25 8.17 -20.67
C ILE A 77 28.60 7.00 -19.73
N SER A 78 28.58 5.78 -20.26
CA SER A 78 28.94 4.58 -19.49
C SER A 78 30.40 4.62 -19.04
N THR A 79 30.60 4.61 -17.72
CA THR A 79 31.93 4.60 -17.08
C THR A 79 32.35 3.20 -16.63
N LYS A 80 33.62 3.05 -16.22
CA LYS A 80 34.09 1.81 -15.58
C LYS A 80 33.29 1.46 -14.32
N ALA A 81 32.86 2.47 -13.55
CA ALA A 81 32.01 2.26 -12.39
C ALA A 81 30.64 1.70 -12.79
N CYS A 82 30.02 2.26 -13.84
CA CYS A 82 28.75 1.76 -14.37
C CYS A 82 28.82 0.28 -14.77
N LYS A 83 29.82 -0.09 -15.58
CA LYS A 83 30.06 -1.48 -16.00
C LYS A 83 30.25 -2.43 -14.81
N GLY A 84 30.87 -1.95 -13.73
CA GLY A 84 31.01 -2.68 -12.48
C GLY A 84 29.65 -2.96 -11.83
N VAL A 85 28.77 -1.96 -11.76
CA VAL A 85 27.41 -2.12 -11.20
C VAL A 85 26.56 -3.05 -12.08
N GLU A 86 26.60 -2.90 -13.42
CA GLU A 86 25.93 -3.77 -14.39
C GLU A 86 26.33 -5.24 -14.23
N LYS A 87 27.61 -5.53 -13.99
CA LYS A 87 28.08 -6.89 -13.74
C LYS A 87 27.58 -7.43 -12.40
N ASN A 88 27.61 -6.61 -11.35
CA ASN A 88 27.22 -7.04 -10.01
C ASN A 88 25.72 -7.33 -9.92
N ILE A 89 24.85 -6.50 -10.51
CA ILE A 89 23.39 -6.66 -10.43
C ILE A 89 22.88 -7.90 -11.19
N LYS A 90 23.64 -8.40 -12.18
CA LYS A 90 23.32 -9.65 -12.88
C LYS A 90 23.50 -10.89 -12.00
N SER A 91 24.41 -10.84 -11.04
CA SER A 91 24.80 -12.00 -10.22
C SER A 91 24.41 -11.90 -8.75
N ARG A 92 23.89 -10.75 -8.31
CA ARG A 92 23.54 -10.47 -6.90
C ARG A 92 22.13 -9.92 -6.80
N ASN A 93 21.46 -10.26 -5.70
CA ASN A 93 20.12 -9.75 -5.37
C ASN A 93 20.16 -8.37 -4.72
N LEU A 94 21.33 -7.92 -4.26
CA LEU A 94 21.51 -6.61 -3.64
C LEU A 94 22.83 -6.00 -4.08
N VAL A 95 22.77 -4.76 -4.56
CA VAL A 95 23.93 -3.95 -4.95
C VAL A 95 23.79 -2.57 -4.32
N ILE A 96 24.84 -2.10 -3.65
CA ILE A 96 24.89 -0.76 -3.05
C ILE A 96 25.89 0.07 -3.83
N VAL A 97 25.45 1.23 -4.31
CA VAL A 97 26.26 2.22 -5.02
C VAL A 97 26.57 3.37 -4.06
N ALA A 98 27.84 3.48 -3.67
CA ALA A 98 28.35 4.46 -2.71
C ALA A 98 29.41 5.37 -3.37
N GLY A 99 29.57 6.60 -2.87
CA GLY A 99 30.53 7.57 -3.41
C GLY A 99 30.24 9.02 -2.99
N HIS A 100 31.19 9.92 -3.27
CA HIS A 100 31.07 11.34 -2.94
C HIS A 100 29.89 12.03 -3.65
N SER A 101 29.43 13.18 -3.13
CA SER A 101 28.38 13.96 -3.79
C SER A 101 28.79 14.34 -5.22
N GLY A 102 27.84 14.30 -6.16
CA GLY A 102 28.11 14.58 -7.59
C GLY A 102 28.84 13.48 -8.36
N SER A 103 29.21 12.35 -7.76
CA SER A 103 29.96 11.27 -8.45
C SER A 103 29.15 10.45 -9.47
N GLY A 104 27.92 10.84 -9.79
CA GLY A 104 27.05 10.13 -10.74
C GLY A 104 26.36 8.86 -10.19
N LYS A 105 26.28 8.68 -8.86
CA LYS A 105 25.62 7.49 -8.27
C LYS A 105 24.18 7.32 -8.76
N SER A 106 23.38 8.39 -8.70
CA SER A 106 21.99 8.40 -9.13
C SER A 106 21.90 8.10 -10.61
N SER A 107 22.74 8.73 -11.42
CA SER A 107 22.80 8.53 -12.88
C SER A 107 23.07 7.07 -13.23
N ILE A 108 24.04 6.41 -12.57
CA ILE A 108 24.33 4.98 -12.81
C ILE A 108 23.12 4.10 -12.45
N VAL A 109 22.50 4.36 -11.31
CA VAL A 109 21.34 3.57 -10.83
C VAL A 109 20.14 3.74 -11.77
N GLN A 110 19.88 4.98 -12.19
CA GLN A 110 18.79 5.34 -13.09
C GLN A 110 18.98 4.72 -14.48
N HIS A 111 20.19 4.82 -15.04
CA HIS A 111 20.57 4.19 -16.31
C HIS A 111 20.30 2.67 -16.29
N ILE A 112 20.83 1.98 -15.28
CA ILE A 112 20.64 0.53 -15.14
C ILE A 112 19.16 0.18 -14.95
N ALA A 113 18.43 0.97 -14.16
CA ALA A 113 17.01 0.76 -13.96
C ALA A 113 16.21 0.88 -15.26
N LEU A 114 16.54 1.85 -16.13
CA LEU A 114 15.92 1.98 -17.45
C LEU A 114 16.19 0.75 -18.32
N GLN A 115 17.44 0.25 -18.37
CA GLN A 115 17.77 -0.96 -19.13
C GLN A 115 16.95 -2.18 -18.70
N TYR A 116 16.74 -2.36 -17.40
CA TYR A 116 15.93 -3.47 -16.89
C TYR A 116 14.44 -3.26 -17.20
N ARG A 117 13.95 -2.02 -17.15
CA ARG A 117 12.58 -1.69 -17.55
C ARG A 117 12.32 -2.00 -19.02
N GLU A 118 13.29 -1.72 -19.91
CA GLU A 118 13.23 -2.08 -21.32
C GLU A 118 13.20 -3.61 -21.54
N GLN A 119 13.82 -4.36 -20.63
CA GLN A 119 13.78 -5.83 -20.60
C GLN A 119 12.50 -6.39 -19.96
N GLY A 120 11.51 -5.55 -19.64
CA GLY A 120 10.23 -5.96 -19.07
C GLY A 120 10.19 -6.06 -17.54
N TRP A 121 11.28 -5.71 -16.84
CA TRP A 121 11.29 -5.75 -15.38
C TRP A 121 10.46 -4.62 -14.78
N THR A 122 9.76 -4.91 -13.69
CA THR A 122 9.07 -3.88 -12.92
C THR A 122 10.07 -3.12 -12.06
N VAL A 123 10.21 -1.82 -12.28
CA VAL A 123 11.09 -0.94 -11.50
C VAL A 123 10.26 -0.11 -10.52
N ARG A 124 10.49 -0.28 -9.22
CA ARG A 124 9.84 0.52 -8.17
C ARG A 124 10.85 1.35 -7.40
N ARG A 125 10.49 2.61 -7.16
CA ARG A 125 11.26 3.50 -6.29
C ARG A 125 10.63 3.53 -4.91
N ILE A 126 11.43 3.24 -3.91
CA ILE A 126 10.98 3.18 -2.52
C ILE A 126 11.48 4.44 -1.82
N LYS A 127 10.56 5.39 -1.64
CA LYS A 127 10.83 6.68 -0.98
C LYS A 127 10.86 6.58 0.55
N LYS A 128 10.16 5.59 1.12
CA LYS A 128 10.00 5.45 2.56
C LYS A 128 10.88 4.31 3.05
N LEU A 129 11.99 4.67 3.69
CA LEU A 129 12.72 3.77 4.56
C LEU A 129 12.55 4.31 5.98
N VAL A 130 12.09 3.44 6.88
CA VAL A 130 12.17 3.70 8.33
C VAL A 130 13.65 3.92 8.65
N THR A 131 13.92 5.04 9.31
CA THR A 131 15.22 5.58 9.68
C THR A 131 16.17 4.49 10.20
N ILE A 132 17.11 4.05 9.35
CA ILE A 132 18.37 3.48 9.80
C ILE A 132 19.37 4.63 9.68
N SER A 133 20.04 4.93 10.79
CA SER A 133 20.81 6.14 11.05
C SER A 133 21.63 6.67 9.86
N GLU A 134 21.47 7.96 9.65
CA GLU A 134 22.10 8.89 8.71
C GLU A 134 23.63 8.73 8.53
N LYS A 135 24.10 9.21 7.36
CA LYS A 135 25.46 9.69 7.01
C LYS A 135 26.21 8.97 5.88
N THR A 136 25.55 8.32 4.94
CA THR A 136 26.25 7.89 3.72
C THR A 136 25.44 8.20 2.46
N ASN A 137 26.03 9.02 1.57
CA ASN A 137 25.56 9.30 0.21
C ASN A 137 25.50 7.98 -0.61
N THR A 138 24.47 7.17 -0.40
CA THR A 138 24.37 5.79 -0.89
C THR A 138 23.03 5.53 -1.55
N ILE A 139 23.06 4.79 -2.66
CA ILE A 139 21.87 4.36 -3.36
C ILE A 139 21.92 2.84 -3.42
N THR A 140 20.86 2.20 -2.96
CA THR A 140 20.77 0.75 -2.89
C THR A 140 19.81 0.24 -3.95
N ILE A 141 20.25 -0.76 -4.71
CA ILE A 141 19.46 -1.47 -5.71
C ILE A 141 19.23 -2.90 -5.21
N GLY A 142 17.98 -3.22 -4.90
CA GLY A 142 17.54 -4.58 -4.66
C GLY A 142 16.94 -5.18 -5.92
N LYS A 143 17.30 -6.41 -6.26
CA LYS A 143 16.68 -7.20 -7.32
C LYS A 143 16.02 -8.42 -6.67
N GLN A 144 14.72 -8.55 -6.87
CA GLN A 144 13.95 -9.72 -6.44
C GLN A 144 13.67 -10.59 -7.67
N VAL A 145 14.24 -11.80 -7.67
CA VAL A 145 14.10 -12.74 -8.79
C VAL A 145 12.68 -13.33 -8.84
N GLN A 146 12.03 -13.46 -7.68
CA GLN A 146 10.59 -13.73 -7.62
C GLN A 146 9.84 -12.45 -8.00
N ASN A 147 9.02 -12.52 -9.06
CA ASN A 147 8.22 -11.42 -9.62
C ASN A 147 8.96 -10.38 -10.48
N GLU A 148 10.18 -10.67 -10.95
CA GLU A 148 10.93 -9.82 -11.90
C GLU A 148 10.95 -8.32 -11.54
N GLU A 149 11.23 -8.04 -10.25
CA GLU A 149 11.10 -6.71 -9.67
C GLU A 149 12.47 -6.14 -9.25
N ILE A 150 12.73 -4.88 -9.61
CA ILE A 150 13.86 -4.09 -9.13
C ILE A 150 13.35 -2.96 -8.23
N LYS A 151 13.89 -2.93 -7.01
CA LYS A 151 13.57 -1.97 -5.96
C LYS A 151 14.75 -1.01 -5.76
N LEU A 152 14.49 0.28 -5.94
CA LEU A 152 15.49 1.34 -5.81
C LEU A 152 15.24 2.10 -4.51
N TYR A 153 16.27 2.16 -3.67
CA TYR A 153 16.25 2.83 -2.38
C TYR A 153 17.27 3.97 -2.36
N ASN A 154 16.82 5.17 -2.00
CA ASN A 154 17.68 6.32 -1.80
C ASN A 154 17.83 6.60 -0.31
N PHE A 155 19.06 6.66 0.18
CA PHE A 155 19.39 7.15 1.52
C PHE A 155 20.09 8.50 1.35
N TYR A 156 19.51 9.55 1.93
CA TYR A 156 20.10 10.90 1.99
C TYR A 156 20.92 11.06 3.26
#